data_AF-A0A924T2W9-F1
#
_entry.id   AF-A0A924T2W9-F1
#
_cell.length_a   1.000
_cell.length_b   1.000
_cell.length_c   1.000
_cell.angle_alpha   90.00
_cell.angle_beta   90.00
_cell.angle_gamma   90.00
#
_symmetry.space_group_name_H-M   'P 1'
#
loop_
_entity.id
_entity.type
_entity.pdbx_description
1 polymer ?
#
loop_
_entity_poly.entity_id
_entity_poly.type
_entity_poly.pdbx_seq_one_letter_code
_entity_poly.pdbx_strand_id
1 'polypeptide(L)'
;MNSPLFTTTGASLSITLPDGHQAAIDTEFPIIATETSPDQRWLFIVTEPPPQHSQAENLLAFDLTQGQLIWRKKASKVRSRENIFTQVRFSPADGCLLAWDWDGYKTWIEPASGQERVSHFLK
;
A
#
# COMPACT_ATOMS: atom_id res chain seq x y z
N MET A 1 -21.50 -6.34 5.39
CA MET A 1 -20.53 -5.28 5.74
C MET A 1 -20.28 -4.49 4.47
N ASN A 2 -20.45 -3.17 4.51
CA ASN A 2 -20.16 -2.28 3.38
C ASN A 2 -18.67 -2.35 3.09
N SER A 3 -18.26 -2.85 1.93
CA SER A 3 -16.89 -2.60 1.47
C SER A 3 -16.77 -1.10 1.16
N PRO A 4 -15.66 -0.43 1.49
CA PRO A 4 -15.43 0.91 0.97
C PRO A 4 -15.44 0.83 -0.55
N LEU A 5 -16.25 1.70 -1.17
CA LEU A 5 -16.32 1.80 -2.62
C LEU A 5 -15.17 2.69 -3.08
N PHE A 6 -14.20 2.06 -3.75
CA PHE A 6 -13.11 2.74 -4.42
C PHE A 6 -13.40 2.85 -5.90
N THR A 7 -13.06 4.00 -6.46
CA THR A 7 -12.90 4.13 -7.90
C THR A 7 -11.49 4.63 -8.16
N THR A 8 -10.69 3.82 -8.86
CA THR A 8 -9.32 4.17 -9.26
C THR A 8 -9.29 4.55 -10.73
N THR A 9 -8.65 5.67 -11.04
CA THR A 9 -8.45 6.16 -12.42
C THR A 9 -7.04 6.69 -12.57
N GLY A 10 -6.20 5.93 -13.27
CA GLY A 10 -4.80 6.29 -13.46
C GLY A 10 -4.06 6.43 -12.13
N ALA A 11 -3.62 7.65 -11.81
CA ALA A 11 -2.88 7.96 -10.58
C ALA A 11 -3.76 8.51 -9.45
N SER A 12 -5.09 8.54 -9.61
CA SER A 12 -6.01 9.07 -8.61
C SER A 12 -6.97 7.99 -8.09
N LEU A 13 -7.30 8.07 -6.81
CA LEU A 13 -8.28 7.22 -6.13
C LEU A 13 -9.30 8.09 -5.42
N SER A 14 -10.59 7.88 -5.73
CA SER A 14 -11.69 8.44 -4.97
C SER A 14 -12.20 7.41 -3.97
N ILE A 15 -12.32 7.80 -2.70
CA ILE A 15 -12.80 6.96 -1.61
C ILE A 15 -13.91 7.67 -0.84
N THR A 16 -14.93 6.92 -0.43
CA THR A 16 -15.83 7.34 0.66
C THR A 16 -15.30 6.83 1.99
N LEU A 17 -14.96 7.75 2.90
CA LEU A 17 -14.51 7.46 4.26
C LEU A 17 -15.66 6.88 5.10
N PRO A 18 -15.37 6.22 6.24
CA PRO A 18 -16.39 5.63 7.11
C PRO A 18 -17.44 6.63 7.64
N ASP A 19 -17.10 7.92 7.70
CA ASP A 19 -18.01 9.00 8.11
C ASP A 19 -18.90 9.52 6.97
N GLY A 20 -18.75 8.97 5.75
CA GLY A 20 -19.52 9.32 4.56
C GLY A 20 -18.91 10.44 3.71
N HIS A 21 -17.82 11.08 4.14
CA HIS A 21 -17.14 12.08 3.32
C HIS A 21 -16.39 11.44 2.16
N GLN A 22 -16.31 12.14 1.04
CA GLN A 22 -15.45 11.74 -0.07
C GLN A 22 -14.07 12.37 0.07
N ALA A 23 -13.04 11.55 -0.09
CA ALA A 23 -11.65 11.98 -0.21
C ALA A 23 -11.10 11.55 -1.57
N ALA A 24 -10.21 12.37 -2.12
CA ALA A 24 -9.40 12.04 -3.29
C ALA A 24 -7.95 11.87 -2.86
N ILE A 25 -7.33 10.79 -3.31
CA ILE A 25 -5.90 10.52 -3.11
C ILE A 25 -5.25 10.56 -4.48
N ASP A 26 -4.38 11.54 -4.68
CA ASP A 26 -3.54 11.63 -5.88
C ASP A 26 -2.15 11.06 -5.57
N THR A 27 -1.70 10.20 -6.47
CA THR A 27 -0.38 9.57 -6.40
C THR A 27 0.47 10.05 -7.58
N GLU A 28 1.79 9.98 -7.44
CA GLU A 28 2.71 10.43 -8.50
C GLU A 28 2.72 9.47 -9.71
N PHE A 29 2.48 8.18 -9.47
CA PHE A 29 2.52 7.11 -10.47
C PHE A 29 1.19 6.36 -10.50
N PRO A 30 0.80 5.74 -11.64
CA PRO A 30 -0.48 5.05 -11.76
C PRO A 30 -0.68 3.99 -10.67
N ILE A 31 -1.90 3.85 -10.15
CA ILE A 31 -2.23 2.88 -9.12
C ILE A 31 -2.43 1.51 -9.77
N ILE A 32 -1.73 0.48 -9.27
CA ILE A 32 -1.80 -0.90 -9.79
C ILE A 32 -2.46 -1.89 -8.84
N ALA A 33 -2.42 -1.61 -7.53
CA ALA A 33 -3.14 -2.41 -6.54
C ALA A 33 -3.58 -1.54 -5.38
N THR A 34 -4.69 -1.94 -4.76
CA THR A 34 -5.18 -1.34 -3.54
C THR A 34 -5.66 -2.44 -2.61
N GLU A 35 -5.57 -2.19 -1.30
CA GLU A 35 -6.05 -3.12 -0.28
C GLU A 35 -6.54 -2.32 0.92
N THR A 36 -7.58 -2.81 1.59
CA THR A 36 -8.04 -2.25 2.86
C THR A 36 -8.02 -3.27 3.97
N SER A 37 -7.80 -2.79 5.20
CA SER A 37 -8.05 -3.63 6.37
C SER A 37 -9.55 -3.92 6.52
N PRO A 38 -9.96 -5.07 7.09
CA PRO A 38 -11.37 -5.43 7.22
C PRO A 38 -12.20 -4.45 8.06
N ASP A 39 -11.56 -3.78 9.02
CA ASP A 39 -12.15 -2.72 9.86
C ASP A 39 -12.18 -1.35 9.15
N GLN A 40 -11.71 -1.28 7.91
CA GLN A 40 -11.64 -0.07 7.08
C GLN A 40 -10.84 1.06 7.72
N ARG A 41 -9.92 0.73 8.63
CA ARG A 41 -9.03 1.71 9.21
C ARG A 41 -7.89 2.07 8.26
N TRP A 42 -7.36 1.09 7.55
CA TRP A 42 -6.18 1.27 6.71
C TRP A 42 -6.51 1.10 5.23
N LEU A 43 -5.92 1.97 4.40
CA LEU A 43 -5.86 1.82 2.95
C LEU A 43 -4.40 1.75 2.52
N PHE A 44 -4.08 0.73 1.74
CA PHE A 44 -2.78 0.54 1.12
C PHE A 44 -2.91 0.71 -0.38
N ILE A 45 -1.99 1.45 -0.97
CA ILE A 45 -1.96 1.74 -2.40
C ILE A 45 -0.58 1.35 -2.92
N VAL A 46 -0.56 0.49 -3.95
CA VAL A 46 0.63 0.19 -4.73
C VAL A 46 0.52 0.93 -6.04
N THR A 47 1.59 1.63 -6.40
CA THR A 47 1.71 2.36 -7.67
C THR A 47 2.67 1.65 -8.61
N GLU A 48 2.58 1.95 -9.91
CA GLU A 48 3.54 1.48 -10.89
C GLU A 48 4.97 1.79 -10.44
N PRO A 49 5.91 0.88 -10.68
CA PRO A 49 7.30 1.15 -10.39
C PRO A 49 7.77 2.39 -11.15
N PRO A 50 8.64 3.20 -10.54
CA PRO A 50 9.24 4.30 -11.27
C PRO A 50 10.00 3.81 -12.51
N PRO A 51 10.07 4.63 -13.58
CA PRO A 51 11.04 4.45 -14.63
C PRO A 51 12.44 4.30 -14.00
N GLN A 52 13.20 3.30 -14.47
CA GLN A 52 14.49 2.93 -13.92
C GLN A 52 15.31 4.19 -13.55
N HIS A 53 15.74 4.30 -12.28
CA HIS A 53 16.58 5.35 -11.67
C HIS A 53 15.92 6.32 -10.67
N SER A 54 14.61 6.33 -10.45
CA SER A 54 14.03 7.19 -9.39
C SER A 54 13.73 6.44 -8.09
N GLN A 55 13.98 7.10 -6.94
CA GLN A 55 13.59 6.64 -5.61
C GLN A 55 12.10 6.95 -5.36
N ALA A 56 11.22 6.52 -6.28
CA ALA A 56 9.80 6.80 -6.15
C ALA A 56 9.13 5.95 -5.09
N GLU A 57 8.03 6.47 -4.58
CA GLU A 57 7.12 5.76 -3.71
C GLU A 57 6.36 4.72 -4.53
N ASN A 58 6.37 3.47 -4.06
CA ASN A 58 5.70 2.37 -4.72
C ASN A 58 4.64 1.72 -3.80
N LEU A 59 4.70 1.99 -2.50
CA LEU A 59 3.68 1.56 -1.54
C LEU A 59 3.37 2.69 -0.56
N LEU A 60 2.09 3.03 -0.44
CA LEU A 60 1.56 4.08 0.43
C LEU A 60 0.56 3.48 1.42
N ALA A 61 0.49 4.02 2.63
CA ALA A 61 -0.51 3.65 3.63
C ALA A 61 -1.20 4.88 4.23
N PHE A 62 -2.52 4.82 4.27
CA PHE A 62 -3.39 5.87 4.79
C PHE A 62 -4.22 5.33 5.97
N ASP A 63 -4.40 6.14 7.01
CA ASP A 63 -5.44 5.94 8.02
C ASP A 63 -6.73 6.61 7.52
N LEU A 64 -7.72 5.80 7.17
CA LEU A 64 -9.01 6.24 6.65
C LEU A 64 -9.89 6.88 7.72
N THR A 65 -9.64 6.64 9.01
CA THR A 65 -10.38 7.32 10.08
C THR A 65 -9.96 8.78 10.22
N GLN A 66 -8.73 9.09 9.81
CA GLN A 66 -8.17 10.44 9.85
C GLN A 66 -8.09 11.08 8.46
N GLY A 67 -8.22 10.29 7.39
CA GLY A 67 -7.99 10.73 6.02
C GLY A 67 -6.54 11.14 5.75
N GLN A 68 -5.57 10.54 6.46
CA GLN A 68 -4.17 10.97 6.43
C GLN A 68 -3.23 9.87 5.96
N LEU A 69 -2.21 10.27 5.19
CA LEU A 69 -1.07 9.43 4.88
C LEU A 69 -0.23 9.22 6.14
N ILE A 70 0.08 7.97 6.45
CA ILE A 70 0.82 7.60 7.67
C ILE A 70 2.27 7.32 7.34
N TRP A 71 2.49 6.53 6.29
CA TRP A 71 3.83 6.23 5.80
C TRP A 71 3.82 5.89 4.32
N ARG A 72 5.02 5.92 3.75
CA ARG A 72 5.30 5.61 2.36
C ARG A 72 6.61 4.85 2.25
N LYS A 73 6.64 3.82 1.42
CA LYS A 73 7.85 3.05 1.10
C LYS A 73 8.32 3.39 -0.31
N LYS A 74 9.58 3.81 -0.39
CA LYS A 74 10.26 4.05 -1.65
C LYS A 74 10.81 2.75 -2.23
N ALA A 75 10.65 2.58 -3.53
CA ALA A 75 11.42 1.60 -4.29
C ALA A 75 12.91 2.00 -4.21
N SER A 76 13.75 1.17 -3.59
CA SER A 76 15.19 1.39 -3.55
C SER A 76 15.91 0.41 -4.47
N LYS A 77 16.74 0.95 -5.37
CA LYS A 77 17.65 0.17 -6.23
C LYS A 77 19.02 -0.06 -5.56
N VAL A 78 19.26 0.50 -4.37
CA VAL A 78 20.60 0.53 -3.79
C VAL A 78 20.88 -0.75 -3.00
N ARG A 79 21.45 -1.72 -3.72
CA ARG A 79 22.05 -2.99 -3.26
C ARG A 79 21.07 -4.06 -2.76
N SER A 80 21.06 -5.17 -3.50
CA SER A 80 20.42 -6.47 -3.23
C SER A 80 18.90 -6.47 -3.02
N ARG A 81 18.18 -6.89 -4.07
CA ARG A 81 16.76 -7.27 -4.14
C ARG A 81 15.78 -6.10 -4.20
N GLU A 82 14.86 -6.22 -5.14
CA GLU A 82 13.99 -5.16 -5.63
C GLU A 82 12.80 -5.00 -4.67
N ASN A 83 12.79 -3.95 -3.84
CA ASN A 83 11.63 -3.59 -3.00
C ASN A 83 10.53 -2.91 -3.83
N ILE A 84 10.26 -3.43 -5.03
CA ILE A 84 9.17 -3.00 -5.90
C ILE A 84 8.02 -3.95 -5.63
N PHE A 85 7.07 -3.50 -4.83
CA PHE A 85 5.84 -4.20 -4.57
C PHE A 85 4.90 -4.10 -5.77
N THR A 86 4.25 -5.20 -6.07
CA THR A 86 3.29 -5.35 -7.18
C THR A 86 1.90 -5.69 -6.67
N GLN A 87 1.83 -6.33 -5.51
CA GLN A 87 0.59 -6.75 -4.87
C GLN A 87 0.67 -6.54 -3.36
N VAL A 88 -0.48 -6.29 -2.76
CA VAL A 88 -0.66 -6.21 -1.31
C VAL A 88 -1.94 -6.93 -0.87
N ARG A 89 -1.96 -7.42 0.37
CA ARG A 89 -3.13 -8.03 1.02
C ARG A 89 -3.00 -7.86 2.52
N PHE A 90 -4.08 -7.46 3.20
CA PHE A 90 -4.08 -7.38 4.64
C PHE A 90 -4.31 -8.77 5.23
N SER A 91 -3.51 -9.17 6.23
CA SER A 91 -3.75 -10.36 7.04
C SER A 91 -4.44 -9.97 8.34
N PRO A 92 -5.74 -10.27 8.51
CA PRO A 92 -6.45 -9.98 9.75
C PRO A 92 -5.93 -10.81 10.93
N ALA A 93 -5.42 -12.02 10.65
CA ALA A 93 -4.90 -12.91 11.68
C ALA A 93 -3.62 -12.36 12.32
N ASP A 94 -2.74 -11.78 11.50
CA ASP A 94 -1.45 -11.25 11.96
C ASP A 94 -1.48 -9.75 12.26
N GLY A 95 -2.58 -9.07 11.88
CA GLY A 95 -2.73 -7.61 11.98
C GLY A 95 -1.70 -6.87 11.12
N CYS A 96 -1.25 -7.47 10.02
CA CYS A 96 -0.15 -6.98 9.20
C CYS A 96 -0.53 -6.91 7.72
N LEU A 97 0.15 -6.05 6.98
CA LEU A 97 0.11 -6.03 5.53
C LEU A 97 1.12 -7.03 4.97
N LEU A 98 0.66 -7.90 4.07
CA LEU A 98 1.52 -8.67 3.19
C LEU A 98 1.73 -7.88 1.91
N ALA A 99 2.99 -7.67 1.52
CA ALA A 99 3.36 -7.08 0.25
C ALA A 99 4.25 -8.05 -0.53
N TRP A 100 3.96 -8.23 -1.82
CA TRP A 100 4.74 -9.07 -2.72
C TRP A 100 5.55 -8.21 -3.67
N ASP A 101 6.82 -8.54 -3.86
CA ASP A 101 7.62 -7.96 -4.93
C ASP A 101 7.38 -8.66 -6.28
N TRP A 102 8.01 -8.15 -7.34
CA TRP A 102 7.92 -8.72 -8.69
C TRP A 102 8.43 -10.17 -8.79
N ASP A 103 9.38 -10.54 -7.92
CA ASP A 103 9.94 -11.88 -7.82
C ASP A 103 9.08 -12.83 -6.94
N GLY A 104 7.99 -12.32 -6.36
CA GLY A 104 7.06 -13.05 -5.51
C GLY A 104 7.48 -13.18 -4.05
N TYR A 105 8.56 -12.51 -3.61
CA TYR A 105 8.94 -12.49 -2.20
C TYR A 105 7.94 -11.70 -1.38
N LYS A 106 7.63 -12.24 -0.20
CA LYS A 106 6.65 -11.66 0.72
C LYS A 106 7.35 -10.87 1.80
N THR A 107 6.88 -9.65 2.02
CA THR A 107 7.30 -8.79 3.12
C THR A 107 6.11 -8.51 4.02
N TRP A 108 6.29 -8.72 5.33
CA TRP A 108 5.31 -8.37 6.35
C TRP A 108 5.56 -6.95 6.82
N ILE A 109 4.57 -6.07 6.68
CA ILE A 109 4.68 -4.66 7.01
C ILE A 109 3.63 -4.30 8.06
N GLU A 110 4.05 -3.65 9.13
CA GLU A 110 3.15 -3.16 10.15
C GLU A 110 2.36 -1.92 9.66
N PRO A 111 1.02 -1.97 9.65
CA PRO A 111 0.17 -0.90 9.11
C PRO A 111 0.36 0.47 9.75
N ALA A 112 0.66 0.52 11.05
CA ALA A 112 0.75 1.78 11.78
C ALA A 112 2.10 2.49 11.61
N SER A 113 3.16 1.76 11.24
CA SER A 113 4.54 2.26 11.30
C SER A 113 5.30 2.12 9.98
N GLY A 114 4.83 1.27 9.06
CA GLY A 114 5.55 0.93 7.84
C GLY A 114 6.82 0.10 8.11
N GLN A 115 7.04 -0.32 9.35
CA GLN A 115 8.18 -1.15 9.72
C GLN A 115 7.96 -2.58 9.23
N GLU A 116 9.02 -3.15 8.67
CA GLU A 116 9.02 -4.55 8.29
C GLU A 116 9.12 -5.39 9.55
N ARG A 117 8.13 -6.26 9.77
CA ARG A 117 8.25 -7.27 10.82
C ARG A 117 9.23 -8.31 10.32
N VAL A 118 10.29 -8.54 11.11
CA VAL A 118 11.31 -9.53 10.79
C VAL A 118 10.64 -10.88 10.61
N SER A 119 10.44 -11.29 9.36
CA SER A 119 9.93 -12.59 8.99
C SER A 119 10.70 -13.00 7.75
N HIS A 120 11.40 -14.12 7.89
CA HIS A 120 12.25 -14.72 6.87
C HIS A 120 11.58 -14.65 5.49
N PHE A 121 12.36 -14.28 4.46
CA PHE A 121 11.94 -14.35 3.06
C PHE A 121 11.33 -15.73 2.76
N LEU A 122 10.02 -15.86 2.89
CA LEU A 122 9.27 -17.03 2.49
C LEU A 122 9.02 -16.87 1.00
N LYS A 123 9.72 -17.66 0.19
CA LYS A 123 9.32 -17.90 -1.20
C LYS A 123 7.93 -18.55 -1.21
#